data_AF-A0A317VYY7-F1
#
_entry.id   AF-A0A317VYY7-F1
#
_cell.length_a   1.000
_cell.length_b   1.000
_cell.length_c   1.000
_cell.angle_alpha   90.00
_cell.angle_beta   90.00
_cell.angle_gamma   90.00
#
_symmetry.space_group_name_H-M   'P 1'
#
loop_
_entity.id
_entity.type
_entity.pdbx_description
1 polymer ?
#
loop_
_entity_poly.entity_id
_entity_poly.type
_entity_poly.pdbx_seq_one_letter_code
_entity_poly.pdbx_strand_id
1 'polypeptide(L)'
;MESLPISEEIAHNAVERIHGLEILALFYQHRDSLPISEEVLNAAIQHDHGIEVLRVFREHQNCPPLSASTLHNAISTPHALEILDLLQQYYQNNLLISGAVLTAAMNHGDRAKIFRQLYQQDENVPVSEEALNRAILDQKCLDKSSLLYQFQKNLRLKKTAVEFIATELKGPGYECMCSLKLAGNNTEYEYRRECLKLICLNQSDLVLRVIKNSIVRMKLCACCVELTRKKLCGYVAHEGRA
;
A
#
# COMPACT_ATOMS: atom_id res chain seq x y z
N MET A 1 -32.44 40.08 3.30
CA MET A 1 -31.40 39.86 4.32
C MET A 1 -30.06 39.93 3.61
N GLU A 2 -29.18 40.84 4.02
CA GLU A 2 -27.79 40.81 3.58
C GLU A 2 -27.14 39.53 4.12
N SER A 3 -26.48 38.76 3.28
CA SER A 3 -25.79 37.56 3.71
C SER A 3 -24.53 37.98 4.47
N LEU A 4 -24.33 37.45 5.68
CA LEU A 4 -23.11 37.68 6.49
C LEU A 4 -21.88 37.44 5.61
N PRO A 5 -20.98 38.43 5.42
CA PRO A 5 -19.80 38.26 4.58
C PRO A 5 -18.79 37.32 5.23
N ILE A 6 -18.95 36.02 4.96
CA ILE A 6 -18.01 34.98 5.40
C ILE A 6 -16.91 34.89 4.36
N SER A 7 -15.69 35.28 4.74
CA SER A 7 -14.47 35.12 3.95
C SER A 7 -13.82 33.75 4.21
N GLU A 8 -12.87 33.38 3.35
CA GLU A 8 -12.05 32.18 3.51
C GLU A 8 -11.29 32.19 4.85
N GLU A 9 -10.74 33.34 5.25
CA GLU A 9 -10.06 33.50 6.53
C GLU A 9 -10.98 33.20 7.72
N ILE A 10 -12.26 33.59 7.64
CA ILE A 10 -13.25 33.26 8.68
C ILE A 10 -13.54 31.75 8.70
N ALA A 11 -13.65 31.12 7.52
CA ALA A 11 -13.83 29.67 7.42
C ALA A 11 -12.61 28.90 7.96
N HIS A 12 -11.40 29.31 7.58
CA HIS A 12 -10.13 28.77 8.09
C HIS A 12 -10.06 28.86 9.62
N ASN A 13 -10.30 30.04 10.17
CA ASN A 13 -10.30 30.26 11.61
C ASN A 13 -11.36 29.44 12.32
N ALA A 14 -12.50 29.16 11.69
CA ALA A 14 -13.49 28.25 12.26
C ALA A 14 -12.93 26.84 12.35
N VAL A 15 -12.34 26.32 11.27
CA VAL A 15 -11.75 24.96 11.24
C VAL A 15 -10.74 24.74 12.37
N GLU A 16 -9.88 25.70 12.69
CA GLU A 16 -8.82 25.54 13.70
C GLU A 16 -9.32 25.60 15.15
N ARG A 17 -10.60 25.94 15.38
CA ARG A 17 -11.15 26.13 16.74
C ARG A 17 -11.82 24.87 17.24
N ILE A 18 -11.77 24.66 18.55
CA ILE A 18 -12.44 23.53 19.24
C ILE A 18 -13.96 23.52 18.97
N HIS A 19 -14.59 24.70 18.90
CA HIS A 19 -16.01 24.86 18.52
C HIS A 19 -16.20 25.15 17.03
N GLY A 20 -15.21 24.78 16.21
CA GLY A 20 -15.17 25.07 14.79
C GLY A 20 -16.31 24.42 14.03
N LEU A 21 -16.68 23.21 14.42
CA LEU A 21 -17.77 22.46 13.79
C LEU A 21 -19.11 23.16 13.95
N GLU A 22 -19.43 23.66 15.16
CA GLU A 22 -20.66 24.40 15.42
C GLU A 22 -20.67 25.74 14.67
N ILE A 23 -19.53 26.41 14.58
CA ILE A 23 -19.39 27.65 13.80
C ILE A 23 -19.63 27.38 12.31
N LEU A 24 -19.03 26.33 11.75
CA LEU A 24 -19.24 25.94 10.35
C LEU A 24 -20.70 25.54 10.09
N ALA A 25 -21.34 24.83 11.01
CA ALA A 25 -22.76 24.48 10.89
C ALA A 25 -23.65 25.73 10.87
N LEU A 26 -23.38 26.73 11.71
CA LEU A 26 -24.07 28.02 11.69
C LEU A 26 -23.84 28.77 10.38
N PHE A 27 -22.62 28.74 9.85
CA PHE A 27 -22.32 29.33 8.55
C PHE A 27 -23.15 28.69 7.42
N TYR A 28 -23.27 27.36 7.42
CA TYR A 28 -24.08 26.62 6.46
C TYR A 28 -25.60 26.82 6.63
N GLN A 29 -26.09 27.17 7.82
CA GLN A 29 -27.49 27.58 8.00
C GLN A 29 -27.82 28.91 7.31
N HIS A 30 -26.81 29.75 7.06
CA HIS A 30 -26.98 31.07 6.48
C HIS A 30 -26.48 31.19 5.03
N ARG A 31 -25.77 30.18 4.52
CA ARG A 31 -25.25 30.12 3.14
C ARG A 31 -25.18 28.68 2.63
N ASP A 32 -25.49 28.51 1.34
CA ASP A 32 -25.41 27.20 0.68
C ASP A 32 -23.95 26.74 0.49
N SER A 33 -23.00 27.67 0.42
CA SER A 33 -21.58 27.36 0.28
C SER A 33 -20.67 28.32 1.07
N LEU A 34 -19.50 27.80 1.42
CA LEU A 34 -18.43 28.55 2.06
C LEU A 34 -17.21 28.62 1.14
N PRO A 35 -16.42 29.71 1.22
CA PRO A 35 -15.14 29.78 0.51
C PRO A 35 -14.14 28.82 1.19
N ILE A 36 -14.06 27.59 0.68
CA ILE A 36 -13.14 26.55 1.15
C ILE A 36 -12.03 26.37 0.10
N SER A 37 -10.82 26.77 0.46
CA SER A 37 -9.60 26.55 -0.32
C SER A 37 -8.88 25.28 0.11
N GLU A 38 -7.82 24.91 -0.62
CA GLU A 38 -6.98 23.77 -0.26
C GLU A 38 -6.26 24.00 1.09
N GLU A 39 -5.96 25.25 1.43
CA GLU A 39 -5.43 25.65 2.73
C GLU A 39 -6.42 25.33 3.86
N VAL A 40 -7.70 25.68 3.70
CA VAL A 40 -8.75 25.35 4.67
C VAL A 40 -8.94 23.83 4.81
N LEU A 41 -8.84 23.11 3.70
CA LEU A 41 -8.90 21.65 3.69
C LEU A 41 -7.71 21.02 4.44
N ASN A 42 -6.49 21.54 4.23
CA ASN A 42 -5.29 21.13 4.96
C ASN A 42 -5.41 21.42 6.45
N ALA A 43 -5.94 22.59 6.83
CA ALA A 43 -6.20 22.92 8.22
C ALA A 43 -7.11 21.86 8.85
N ALA A 44 -8.19 21.46 8.16
CA ALA A 44 -9.10 20.42 8.67
C ALA A 44 -8.34 19.10 8.87
N ILE A 45 -7.57 18.65 7.88
CA ILE A 45 -6.79 17.40 7.96
C ILE A 45 -5.84 17.35 9.17
N GLN A 46 -5.27 18.50 9.58
CA GLN A 46 -4.25 18.55 10.63
C GLN A 46 -4.80 18.67 12.06
N HIS A 47 -6.12 18.79 12.24
CA HIS A 47 -6.74 18.96 13.56
C HIS A 47 -7.50 17.70 14.01
N ASP A 48 -7.60 17.50 15.33
CA ASP A 48 -8.21 16.29 15.92
C ASP A 48 -9.69 16.12 15.55
N HIS A 49 -10.45 17.21 15.46
CA HIS A 49 -11.84 17.24 14.98
C HIS A 49 -11.96 17.42 13.46
N GLY A 50 -10.85 17.21 12.76
CA GLY A 50 -10.71 17.39 11.32
C GLY A 50 -11.62 16.48 10.50
N ILE A 51 -11.85 15.26 10.99
CA ILE A 51 -12.70 14.27 10.32
C ILE A 51 -14.15 14.75 10.25
N GLU A 52 -14.66 15.30 11.35
CA GLU A 52 -16.01 15.87 11.42
C GLU A 52 -16.15 17.07 10.48
N VAL A 53 -15.11 17.93 10.44
CA VAL A 53 -15.07 19.07 9.51
C VAL A 53 -15.09 18.60 8.05
N LEU A 54 -14.27 17.60 7.70
CA LEU A 54 -14.24 17.01 6.35
C LEU A 54 -15.58 16.39 5.96
N ARG A 55 -16.30 15.76 6.91
CA ARG A 55 -17.65 15.24 6.68
C ARG A 55 -18.63 16.36 6.35
N VAL A 56 -18.59 17.47 7.08
CA VAL A 56 -19.42 18.66 6.82
C VAL A 56 -19.11 19.27 5.45
N PHE A 57 -17.82 19.39 5.07
CA PHE A 57 -17.42 19.89 3.75
C PHE A 57 -17.96 19.00 2.63
N ARG A 58 -17.89 17.68 2.80
CA ARG A 58 -18.46 16.72 1.84
C ARG A 58 -19.97 16.85 1.72
N GLU A 59 -20.70 16.97 2.83
CA GLU A 59 -22.17 17.08 2.84
C GLU A 59 -22.66 18.30 2.05
N HIS A 60 -21.90 19.40 2.10
CA HIS A 60 -22.22 20.64 1.39
C HIS A 60 -21.50 20.77 0.04
N GLN A 61 -20.85 19.71 -0.46
CA GLN A 61 -20.11 19.67 -1.73
C GLN A 61 -19.07 20.81 -1.88
N ASN A 62 -18.45 21.23 -0.77
CA ASN A 62 -17.49 22.34 -0.72
C ASN A 62 -16.08 21.86 -0.42
N CYS A 63 -15.52 21.00 -1.26
CA CYS A 63 -14.09 20.73 -1.24
C CYS A 63 -13.41 21.17 -2.55
N PRO A 64 -12.27 21.84 -2.44
CA PRO A 64 -11.45 22.29 -3.57
C PRO A 64 -10.78 21.10 -4.27
N PRO A 65 -10.09 21.30 -5.42
CA PRO A 65 -9.15 20.33 -5.94
C PRO A 65 -8.08 19.93 -4.91
N LEU A 66 -7.68 18.65 -4.91
CA LEU A 66 -6.67 18.12 -4.00
C LEU A 66 -5.31 18.00 -4.68
N SER A 67 -4.27 18.59 -4.11
CA SER A 67 -2.89 18.34 -4.54
C SER A 67 -2.31 17.07 -3.89
N ALA A 68 -1.20 16.58 -4.47
CA ALA A 68 -0.40 15.53 -3.84
C ALA A 68 0.12 15.91 -2.44
N SER A 69 0.32 17.20 -2.18
CA SER A 69 0.82 17.69 -0.89
C SER A 69 -0.21 17.48 0.21
N THR A 70 -1.47 17.83 -0.07
CA THR A 70 -2.59 17.65 0.86
C THR A 70 -2.86 16.17 1.12
N LEU A 71 -2.76 15.33 0.09
CA LEU A 71 -2.87 13.88 0.26
C LEU A 71 -1.71 13.31 1.11
N HIS A 72 -0.50 13.81 0.93
CA HIS A 72 0.66 13.46 1.75
C HIS A 72 0.43 13.85 3.22
N ASN A 73 -0.10 15.05 3.46
CA ASN A 73 -0.44 15.54 4.79
C ASN A 73 -1.49 14.62 5.46
N ALA A 74 -2.55 14.25 4.75
CA ALA A 74 -3.57 13.32 5.23
C ALA A 74 -2.98 11.99 5.69
N ILE A 75 -2.07 11.41 4.89
CA ILE A 75 -1.41 10.14 5.19
C ILE A 75 -0.48 10.22 6.41
N SER A 76 0.01 11.42 6.72
CA SER A 76 0.91 11.65 7.85
C SER A 76 0.17 11.80 9.18
N THR A 77 -1.16 11.79 9.17
CA THR A 77 -2.00 11.92 10.38
C THR A 77 -2.28 10.55 11.01
N PRO A 78 -2.53 10.47 12.33
CA PRO A 78 -2.95 9.23 12.98
C PRO A 78 -4.25 8.62 12.40
N HIS A 79 -5.10 9.45 11.81
CA HIS A 79 -6.39 9.08 11.23
C HIS A 79 -6.35 8.88 9.71
N ALA A 80 -5.16 8.67 9.15
CA ALA A 80 -4.93 8.59 7.71
C ALA A 80 -5.92 7.70 6.94
N LEU A 81 -6.29 6.53 7.47
CA LEU A 81 -7.25 5.64 6.80
C LEU A 81 -8.65 6.25 6.68
N GLU A 82 -9.16 6.83 7.75
CA GLU A 82 -10.50 7.44 7.75
C GLU A 82 -10.53 8.72 6.90
N ILE A 83 -9.46 9.53 6.97
CA ILE A 83 -9.32 10.70 6.11
C ILE A 83 -9.25 10.28 4.64
N LEU A 84 -8.47 9.25 4.30
CA LEU A 84 -8.41 8.72 2.94
C LEU A 84 -9.78 8.22 2.48
N ASP A 85 -10.50 7.44 3.28
CA ASP A 85 -11.84 6.97 2.93
C ASP A 85 -12.78 8.15 2.59
N LEU A 86 -12.74 9.23 3.38
CA LEU A 86 -13.52 10.44 3.13
C LEU A 86 -13.11 11.15 1.84
N LEU A 87 -11.81 11.35 1.62
CA LEU A 87 -11.29 11.98 0.41
C LEU A 87 -11.60 11.13 -0.84
N GLN A 88 -11.47 9.80 -0.77
CA GLN A 88 -11.80 8.90 -1.86
C GLN A 88 -13.27 8.94 -2.25
N GLN A 89 -14.16 8.96 -1.25
CA GLN A 89 -15.60 9.13 -1.48
C GLN A 89 -15.89 10.47 -2.15
N TYR A 90 -15.22 11.54 -1.70
CA TYR A 90 -15.42 12.88 -2.23
C TYR A 90 -14.95 13.02 -3.69
N TYR A 91 -13.71 12.59 -3.99
CA TYR A 91 -13.11 12.74 -5.32
C TYR A 91 -13.40 11.56 -6.25
N GLN A 92 -14.34 10.67 -5.90
CA GLN A 92 -14.73 9.49 -6.70
C GLN A 92 -13.53 8.63 -7.12
N ASN A 93 -12.61 8.40 -6.17
CA ASN A 93 -11.35 7.70 -6.39
C ASN A 93 -10.33 8.38 -7.31
N ASN A 94 -10.53 9.64 -7.72
CA ASN A 94 -9.57 10.40 -8.53
C ASN A 94 -8.55 11.16 -7.66
N LEU A 95 -7.90 10.44 -6.74
CA LEU A 95 -6.84 11.02 -5.92
C LEU A 95 -5.54 11.10 -6.73
N LEU A 96 -4.79 12.20 -6.61
CA LEU A 96 -3.51 12.36 -7.27
C LEU A 96 -2.41 11.63 -6.48
N ILE A 97 -2.27 10.34 -6.75
CA ILE A 97 -1.32 9.47 -6.05
C ILE A 97 0.07 9.63 -6.67
N SER A 98 0.94 10.34 -5.97
CA SER A 98 2.35 10.50 -6.35
C SER A 98 3.25 9.46 -5.65
N GLY A 99 4.49 9.31 -6.14
CA GLY A 99 5.50 8.50 -5.43
C GLY A 99 5.78 8.99 -4.00
N ALA A 100 5.64 10.30 -3.74
CA ALA A 100 5.79 10.87 -2.40
C ALA A 100 4.65 10.43 -1.46
N VAL A 101 3.41 10.43 -1.97
CA VAL A 101 2.21 9.93 -1.28
C VAL A 101 2.38 8.45 -0.91
N LEU A 102 2.85 7.61 -1.85
CA LEU A 102 3.13 6.21 -1.55
C LEU A 102 4.27 6.02 -0.55
N THR A 103 5.31 6.86 -0.63
CA THR A 103 6.42 6.82 0.32
C THR A 103 5.96 7.17 1.74
N ALA A 104 5.09 8.17 1.89
CA ALA A 104 4.47 8.52 3.16
C ALA A 104 3.61 7.36 3.69
N ALA A 105 2.79 6.75 2.82
CA ALA A 105 1.97 5.60 3.19
C ALA A 105 2.82 4.46 3.73
N MET A 106 3.97 4.21 3.11
CA MET A 106 4.92 3.19 3.53
C MET A 106 5.59 3.46 4.88
N ASN A 107 5.67 4.71 5.31
CA ASN A 107 6.24 5.08 6.59
C ASN A 107 5.21 5.13 7.73
N HIS A 108 3.91 5.04 7.41
CA HIS A 108 2.83 5.11 8.39
C HIS A 108 2.73 3.83 9.26
N GLY A 109 2.14 3.94 10.46
CA GLY A 109 1.90 2.82 11.36
C GLY A 109 1.00 1.73 10.75
N ASP A 110 -0.01 2.15 10.00
CA ASP A 110 -0.96 1.31 9.24
C ASP A 110 -0.60 1.16 7.74
N ARG A 111 0.69 1.28 7.40
CA ARG A 111 1.18 1.28 6.01
C ARG A 111 0.59 0.24 5.08
N ALA A 112 0.40 -1.00 5.53
CA ALA A 112 -0.10 -2.08 4.67
C ALA A 112 -1.54 -1.83 4.18
N LYS A 113 -2.38 -1.21 5.03
CA LYS A 113 -3.77 -0.87 4.69
C LYS A 113 -3.81 0.36 3.79
N ILE A 114 -3.12 1.42 4.19
CA ILE A 114 -3.06 2.70 3.46
C ILE A 114 -2.49 2.46 2.06
N PHE A 115 -1.37 1.76 1.98
CA PHE A 115 -0.72 1.48 0.71
C PHE A 115 -1.63 0.65 -0.21
N ARG A 116 -2.27 -0.41 0.31
CA ARG A 116 -3.22 -1.22 -0.48
C ARG A 116 -4.36 -0.38 -1.02
N GLN A 117 -4.95 0.45 -0.16
CA GLN A 117 -6.06 1.32 -0.51
C GLN A 117 -5.68 2.31 -1.62
N LEU A 118 -4.49 2.92 -1.54
CA LEU A 118 -4.00 3.83 -2.59
C LEU A 118 -3.66 3.07 -3.89
N TYR A 119 -2.99 1.93 -3.78
CA TYR A 119 -2.59 1.14 -4.95
C TYR A 119 -3.78 0.59 -5.74
N GLN A 120 -4.88 0.25 -5.07
CA GLN A 120 -6.12 -0.18 -5.72
C GLN A 120 -6.78 0.92 -6.57
N GLN A 121 -6.44 2.20 -6.35
CA GLN A 121 -6.98 3.31 -7.14
C GLN A 121 -6.18 3.56 -8.40
N ASP A 122 -4.87 3.38 -8.36
CA ASP A 122 -4.00 3.51 -9.51
C ASP A 122 -2.86 2.48 -9.45
N GLU A 123 -3.06 1.39 -10.18
CA GLU A 123 -2.07 0.30 -10.29
C GLU A 123 -0.79 0.71 -11.05
N ASN A 124 -0.83 1.85 -11.76
CA ASN A 124 0.27 2.35 -12.58
C ASN A 124 1.20 3.30 -11.83
N VAL A 125 0.89 3.66 -10.58
CA VAL A 125 1.74 4.59 -9.83
C VAL A 125 3.14 3.97 -9.66
N PRO A 126 4.21 4.68 -10.08
CA PRO A 126 5.56 4.18 -9.92
C PRO A 126 5.91 4.09 -8.43
N VAL A 127 6.04 2.86 -7.95
CA VAL A 127 6.53 2.58 -6.60
C VAL A 127 8.04 2.55 -6.63
N SER A 128 8.68 3.40 -5.83
CA SER A 128 10.14 3.38 -5.74
C SER A 128 10.61 2.03 -5.21
N GLU A 129 11.72 1.54 -5.76
CA GLU A 129 12.34 0.30 -5.31
C GLU A 129 12.64 0.35 -3.80
N GLU A 130 12.99 1.53 -3.28
CA GLU A 130 13.24 1.74 -1.87
C GLU A 130 11.97 1.60 -1.01
N ALA A 131 10.85 2.22 -1.42
CA ALA A 131 9.58 2.09 -0.72
C ALA A 131 9.11 0.64 -0.68
N LEU A 132 9.24 -0.08 -1.80
CA LEU A 132 8.92 -1.50 -1.87
C LEU A 132 9.82 -2.34 -0.95
N ASN A 133 11.14 -2.10 -0.95
CA ASN A 133 12.06 -2.82 -0.06
C ASN A 133 11.72 -2.60 1.41
N ARG A 134 11.37 -1.37 1.82
CA ARG A 134 10.91 -1.10 3.20
C ARG A 134 9.61 -1.85 3.52
N ALA A 135 8.68 -1.93 2.58
CA ALA A 135 7.44 -2.69 2.72
C ALA A 135 7.68 -4.16 3.02
N ILE A 136 8.62 -4.76 2.28
CA ILE A 136 8.95 -6.18 2.36
C ILE A 136 9.63 -6.50 3.69
N LEU A 137 10.55 -5.63 4.12
CA LEU A 137 11.34 -5.83 5.33
C LEU A 137 10.54 -5.61 6.62
N ASP A 138 9.43 -4.89 6.57
CA ASP A 138 8.60 -4.67 7.75
C ASP A 138 7.89 -5.93 8.22
N GLN A 139 8.22 -6.44 9.40
CA GLN A 139 7.65 -7.65 9.99
C GLN A 139 6.12 -7.62 10.19
N LYS A 140 5.49 -6.43 10.24
CA LYS A 140 4.03 -6.30 10.43
C LYS A 140 3.21 -6.38 9.14
N CYS A 141 3.84 -6.33 7.97
CA CYS A 141 3.14 -6.44 6.70
C CYS A 141 2.79 -7.92 6.42
N LEU A 142 1.66 -8.40 6.95
CA LEU A 142 1.22 -9.80 6.77
C LEU A 142 0.82 -10.15 5.32
N ASP A 143 0.54 -9.14 4.49
CA ASP A 143 0.16 -9.27 3.08
C ASP A 143 1.32 -9.02 2.10
N LYS A 144 2.55 -9.29 2.53
CA LYS A 144 3.77 -9.13 1.70
C LYS A 144 3.69 -9.87 0.38
N SER A 145 3.16 -11.09 0.38
CA SER A 145 3.07 -11.95 -0.80
C SER A 145 2.18 -11.37 -1.90
N SER A 146 1.05 -10.80 -1.54
CA SER A 146 0.09 -10.19 -2.48
C SER A 146 0.68 -8.93 -3.11
N LEU A 147 1.28 -8.08 -2.27
CA LEU A 147 1.98 -6.88 -2.72
C LEU A 147 3.11 -7.27 -3.67
N LEU A 148 3.98 -8.20 -3.27
CA LEU A 148 5.08 -8.69 -4.10
C LEU A 148 4.62 -9.26 -5.44
N TYR A 149 3.55 -10.05 -5.45
CA TYR A 149 2.99 -10.62 -6.69
C TYR A 149 2.42 -9.54 -7.62
N GLN A 150 1.73 -8.54 -7.07
CA GLN A 150 1.22 -7.40 -7.83
C GLN A 150 2.37 -6.56 -8.44
N PHE A 151 3.42 -6.30 -7.67
CA PHE A 151 4.55 -5.46 -8.11
C PHE A 151 5.54 -6.15 -9.05
N GLN A 152 5.54 -7.47 -9.07
CA GLN A 152 6.54 -8.26 -9.78
C GLN A 152 6.55 -8.10 -11.30
N LYS A 153 5.40 -7.78 -11.92
CA LYS A 153 5.37 -7.61 -13.37
C LYS A 153 6.25 -6.44 -13.84
N ASN A 154 6.54 -5.47 -12.96
CA ASN A 154 7.20 -4.22 -13.31
C ASN A 154 8.50 -3.93 -12.54
N LEU A 155 8.89 -4.74 -11.54
CA LEU A 155 10.00 -4.38 -10.64
C LEU A 155 11.09 -5.47 -10.51
N ARG A 156 12.35 -5.01 -10.56
CA ARG A 156 13.53 -5.80 -10.18
C ARG A 156 13.69 -5.74 -8.65
N LEU A 157 13.35 -6.83 -7.96
CA LEU A 157 13.54 -6.92 -6.51
C LEU A 157 15.04 -7.00 -6.17
N LYS A 158 15.48 -6.28 -5.12
CA LYS A 158 16.86 -6.42 -4.61
C LYS A 158 17.07 -7.81 -4.05
N LYS A 159 18.31 -8.31 -4.21
CA LYS A 159 18.76 -9.57 -3.62
C LYS A 159 18.41 -9.68 -2.13
N THR A 160 18.62 -8.62 -1.35
CA THR A 160 18.32 -8.57 0.09
C THR A 160 16.83 -8.76 0.40
N ALA A 161 15.93 -8.21 -0.40
CA ALA A 161 14.49 -8.42 -0.24
C ALA A 161 14.10 -9.87 -0.54
N VAL A 162 14.64 -10.45 -1.61
CA VAL A 162 14.41 -11.86 -1.95
C VAL A 162 14.94 -12.79 -0.85
N GLU A 163 16.12 -12.49 -0.30
CA GLU A 163 16.72 -13.26 0.80
C GLU A 163 15.91 -13.17 2.09
N PHE A 164 15.40 -11.97 2.41
CA PHE A 164 14.51 -11.76 3.55
C PHE A 164 13.22 -12.58 3.40
N ILE A 165 12.55 -12.48 2.23
CA ILE A 165 11.34 -13.26 1.92
C ILE A 165 11.61 -14.76 2.06
N ALA A 166 12.73 -15.24 1.51
CA ALA A 166 13.11 -16.65 1.58
C ALA A 166 13.50 -17.13 2.99
N THR A 167 13.77 -16.22 3.92
CA THR A 167 14.11 -16.55 5.32
C THR A 167 12.86 -16.56 6.18
N GLU A 168 11.92 -15.64 5.98
CA GLU A 168 10.60 -15.65 6.63
C GLU A 168 9.76 -16.87 6.21
N LEU A 169 9.82 -17.26 4.92
CA LEU A 169 9.22 -18.50 4.38
C LEU A 169 9.96 -19.79 4.82
N LYS A 170 10.79 -19.76 5.86
CA LYS A 170 11.31 -20.95 6.54
C LYS A 170 10.70 -21.15 7.93
N GLY A 171 9.90 -20.21 8.40
CA GLY A 171 9.30 -20.24 9.73
C GLY A 171 8.20 -21.30 9.81
N PRO A 172 8.38 -22.40 10.57
CA PRO A 172 7.38 -23.45 10.68
C PRO A 172 6.18 -22.91 11.50
N GLY A 173 5.19 -22.34 10.82
CA GLY A 173 3.94 -21.90 11.45
C GLY A 173 3.18 -20.79 10.74
N TYR A 174 3.86 -19.87 10.04
CA TYR A 174 3.23 -18.70 9.41
C TYR A 174 2.87 -18.92 7.92
N GLU A 175 3.48 -19.92 7.27
CA GLU A 175 3.32 -20.22 5.84
C GLU A 175 1.93 -20.79 5.47
N CYS A 176 1.22 -21.41 6.41
CA CYS A 176 0.01 -22.17 6.08
C CYS A 176 -1.26 -21.28 5.99
N MET A 177 -1.36 -20.24 6.83
CA MET A 177 -2.59 -19.43 6.90
C MET A 177 -2.70 -18.31 5.85
N CYS A 178 -1.59 -17.64 5.50
CA CYS A 178 -1.64 -16.57 4.50
C CYS A 178 -1.74 -17.10 3.06
N SER A 179 -1.16 -18.28 2.78
CA SER A 179 -1.21 -18.90 1.45
C SER A 179 -2.60 -19.44 1.06
N LEU A 180 -3.39 -19.90 2.03
CA LEU A 180 -4.74 -20.41 1.79
C LEU A 180 -5.77 -19.30 1.43
N LYS A 181 -5.55 -18.07 1.89
CA LYS A 181 -6.48 -16.95 1.67
C LYS A 181 -6.23 -16.19 0.36
N LEU A 182 -5.01 -16.29 -0.19
CA LEU A 182 -4.58 -15.59 -1.40
C LEU A 182 -4.70 -16.42 -2.68
N ALA A 183 -4.78 -17.74 -2.57
CA ALA A 183 -4.72 -18.60 -3.74
C ALA A 183 -6.06 -18.78 -4.48
N GLY A 184 -7.21 -18.37 -3.90
CA GLY A 184 -8.49 -18.88 -4.39
C GLY A 184 -8.43 -20.42 -4.49
N ASN A 185 -9.19 -21.06 -5.37
CA ASN A 185 -9.12 -22.53 -5.53
C ASN A 185 -7.76 -23.06 -6.06
N ASN A 186 -6.72 -22.24 -6.23
CA ASN A 186 -5.41 -22.74 -6.62
C ASN A 186 -4.74 -23.41 -5.42
N THR A 187 -4.36 -24.67 -5.64
CA THR A 187 -3.68 -25.46 -4.62
C THR A 187 -2.40 -24.76 -4.15
N GLU A 188 -2.07 -24.90 -2.86
CA GLU A 188 -0.81 -24.44 -2.24
C GLU A 188 0.44 -24.72 -3.09
N TYR A 189 0.39 -25.80 -3.88
CA TYR A 189 1.38 -26.20 -4.86
C TYR A 189 1.60 -25.18 -5.98
N GLU A 190 0.55 -24.60 -6.56
CA GLU A 190 0.66 -23.62 -7.65
C GLU A 190 1.24 -22.30 -7.17
N TYR A 191 0.83 -21.84 -5.99
CA TYR A 191 1.41 -20.65 -5.35
C TYR A 191 2.91 -20.86 -5.05
N ARG A 192 3.27 -21.98 -4.41
CA ARG A 192 4.69 -22.32 -4.16
C ARG A 192 5.47 -22.46 -5.46
N ARG A 193 4.90 -23.08 -6.50
CA ARG A 193 5.52 -23.22 -7.83
C ARG A 193 5.79 -21.87 -8.47
N GLU A 194 4.86 -20.92 -8.35
CA GLU A 194 5.06 -19.60 -8.94
C GLU A 194 6.06 -18.77 -8.16
N CYS A 195 6.00 -18.75 -6.81
CA CYS A 195 7.06 -18.16 -5.99
C CYS A 195 8.44 -18.74 -6.33
N LEU A 196 8.53 -20.07 -6.50
CA LEU A 196 9.77 -20.75 -6.91
C LEU A 196 10.21 -20.35 -8.32
N LYS A 197 9.30 -20.26 -9.30
CA LYS A 197 9.64 -19.77 -10.65
C LYS A 197 10.20 -18.36 -10.59
N LEU A 198 9.60 -17.48 -9.81
CA LEU A 198 9.97 -16.08 -9.67
C LEU A 198 11.32 -15.88 -8.98
N ILE A 199 11.57 -16.69 -7.97
CA ILE A 199 12.87 -16.78 -7.29
C ILE A 199 13.93 -17.34 -8.25
N CYS A 200 13.60 -18.37 -9.04
CA CYS A 200 14.51 -18.94 -10.02
C CYS A 200 14.79 -18.00 -11.21
N LEU A 201 13.82 -17.18 -11.62
CA LEU A 201 13.97 -16.20 -12.71
C LEU A 201 14.87 -15.03 -12.31
N ASN A 202 14.89 -14.63 -11.04
CA ASN A 202 15.76 -13.57 -10.52
C ASN A 202 17.16 -14.04 -10.09
N GLN A 203 17.54 -15.30 -10.39
CA GLN A 203 18.90 -15.87 -10.31
C GLN A 203 19.77 -15.46 -9.10
N SER A 204 19.22 -15.44 -7.88
CA SER A 204 20.08 -15.36 -6.69
C SER A 204 20.50 -16.76 -6.25
N ASP A 205 21.79 -17.05 -6.41
CA ASP A 205 22.47 -18.28 -6.02
C ASP A 205 22.22 -18.68 -4.55
N LEU A 206 22.05 -17.69 -3.68
CA LEU A 206 21.73 -17.92 -2.26
C LEU A 206 20.32 -18.49 -2.11
N VAL A 207 19.37 -18.01 -2.90
CA VAL A 207 17.97 -18.43 -2.82
C VAL A 207 17.79 -19.82 -3.42
N LEU A 208 18.55 -20.17 -4.47
CA LEU A 208 18.62 -21.53 -4.98
C LEU A 208 19.18 -22.52 -3.94
N ARG A 209 20.22 -22.15 -3.18
CA ARG A 209 20.75 -22.98 -2.08
C ARG A 209 19.74 -23.13 -0.94
N VAL A 210 19.04 -22.05 -0.60
CA VAL A 210 17.99 -22.03 0.42
C VAL A 210 16.80 -22.92 0.04
N ILE A 211 16.32 -22.82 -1.20
CA ILE A 211 15.27 -23.68 -1.75
C ILE A 211 15.74 -25.13 -1.76
N LYS A 212 16.95 -25.40 -2.26
CA LYS A 212 17.53 -26.75 -2.27
C LYS A 212 17.56 -27.35 -0.87
N ASN A 213 18.01 -26.60 0.13
CA ASN A 213 18.06 -27.08 1.52
C ASN A 213 16.66 -27.24 2.15
N SER A 214 15.69 -26.43 1.75
CA SER A 214 14.30 -26.52 2.25
C SER A 214 13.54 -27.68 1.58
N ILE A 215 13.78 -27.95 0.29
CA ILE A 215 13.29 -29.15 -0.43
C ILE A 215 13.95 -30.42 0.10
N VAL A 216 15.23 -30.37 0.49
CA VAL A 216 15.92 -31.50 1.11
C VAL A 216 15.36 -31.79 2.52
N ARG A 217 14.95 -30.76 3.27
CA ARG A 217 14.37 -30.90 4.61
C ARG A 217 12.88 -31.26 4.61
N MET A 218 12.10 -30.68 3.70
CA MET A 218 10.70 -31.06 3.50
C MET A 218 10.65 -32.18 2.47
N LYS A 219 10.61 -33.43 2.93
CA LYS A 219 10.28 -34.59 2.09
C LYS A 219 8.99 -34.27 1.32
N LEU A 220 9.09 -33.80 0.08
CA LEU A 220 7.93 -33.55 -0.77
C LEU A 220 8.11 -34.22 -2.12
N CYS A 221 7.15 -35.12 -2.34
CA CYS A 221 6.40 -35.38 -3.56
C CYS A 221 7.20 -35.43 -4.88
N ALA A 222 7.11 -36.59 -5.53
CA ALA A 222 7.86 -37.01 -6.72
C ALA A 222 7.94 -35.99 -7.88
N CYS A 223 7.00 -35.05 -8.01
CA CYS A 223 6.99 -34.03 -9.06
C CYS A 223 8.16 -33.02 -9.00
N CYS A 224 8.66 -32.67 -7.81
CA CYS A 224 9.79 -31.72 -7.71
C CYS A 224 11.12 -32.36 -8.17
N VAL A 225 11.26 -33.68 -8.03
CA VAL A 225 12.48 -34.42 -8.39
C VAL A 225 12.70 -34.43 -9.91
N GLU A 226 11.64 -34.55 -10.72
CA GLU A 226 11.77 -34.61 -12.18
C GLU A 226 12.23 -33.29 -12.82
N LEU A 227 11.76 -32.14 -12.32
CA LEU A 227 12.16 -30.83 -12.83
C LEU A 227 13.61 -30.49 -12.48
N THR A 228 14.07 -30.86 -11.29
CA THR A 228 15.48 -30.69 -10.90
C THR A 228 16.40 -31.65 -11.66
N ARG A 229 15.95 -32.88 -11.93
CA ARG A 229 16.70 -33.86 -12.73
C ARG A 229 16.89 -33.41 -14.18
N LYS A 230 15.85 -32.85 -14.82
CA LYS A 230 15.95 -32.32 -16.20
C LYS A 230 16.87 -31.12 -16.33
N LYS A 231 16.93 -30.22 -15.33
CA LYS A 231 17.84 -29.06 -15.37
C LYS A 231 19.29 -29.39 -14.99
N LEU A 232 19.52 -30.26 -14.01
CA LEU A 232 20.88 -30.68 -13.64
C LEU A 232 21.56 -31.55 -14.71
N CYS A 233 20.81 -32.43 -15.39
CA CYS A 233 21.36 -33.21 -16.50
C CYS A 233 21.74 -32.34 -17.72
N GLY A 234 21.08 -31.20 -17.93
CA GLY A 234 21.46 -30.24 -18.97
C GLY A 234 22.73 -29.44 -18.62
N TYR A 235 22.97 -29.19 -17.34
CA TYR A 235 24.14 -28.41 -16.87
C TYR A 235 25.44 -29.24 -16.93
N VAL A 236 25.37 -30.53 -16.58
CA VAL A 236 26.54 -31.43 -16.63
C VAL A 236 26.98 -31.73 -18.08
N ALA A 237 26.07 -31.63 -19.05
CA ALA A 237 26.40 -31.85 -20.46
C ALA A 237 27.25 -30.73 -21.09
N HIS A 238 27.31 -29.54 -20.47
CA HIS A 238 28.08 -28.40 -20.99
C HIS A 238 29.49 -28.24 -20.38
N GLU A 239 29.78 -28.88 -19.24
CA GLU A 239 31.13 -28.85 -18.63
C GLU A 239 32.03 -30.02 -19.08
N GLY A 240 31.52 -30.96 -19.89
CA GLY A 240 32.28 -32.08 -20.44
C GLY A 240 32.86 -31.88 -21.85
N ARG A 241 32.79 -30.68 -22.41
CA ARG A 241 33.39 -30.31 -23.71
C ARG A 241 34.06 -28.94 -23.62
N ALA A 242 35.15 -28.88 -22.88
CA ALA A 242 36.18 -27.85 -22.97
C ALA A 242 37.54 -28.53 -22.76
#